data_AF-A0AAV2PM97-F1
#
_entry.id   AF-A0AAV2PM97-F1
#
_cell.length_a   1.000
_cell.length_b   1.000
_cell.length_c   1.000
_cell.angle_alpha   90.00
_cell.angle_beta   90.00
_cell.angle_gamma   90.00
#
_symmetry.space_group_name_H-M   'P 1'
#
loop_
_entity.id
_entity.type
_entity.pdbx_description
1 polymer ?
#
loop_
_entity_poly.entity_id
_entity_poly.type
_entity_poly.pdbx_seq_one_letter_code
_entity_poly.pdbx_strand_id
1 'polypeptide(L)'
;MAYELNKLLCVLSLVCWSNQQPTPLDSCEGRPMVDTKQGSICGVQCPDGPVEVCGKKVEAVKTRKYRAFSGIPFAKPPVNELRFKRPVPGEPWNGVRDGSWMPPLCPQFDMMGFFSGNMTLLGQEDCLFLNVYVPEVEAPVTGFPVMVFIHGGGFSMGGIDGYFADKLMRRDVILVNIQYRLGILGFLSTGDEVAPGNLAIKDQELSLRWVQDNIDRFGGDPRKVTIFGESAGGMSVHYQILNPEAKGLFSGAILQSGTALLDFFGDMDQRDMAYQVASKLGCSIQRDGYKSEELLQCLQEIPASGLVKIAMAFVEWGNAPIPFSPRIGEASLPDLPARLLRDGKYNKVDIMMGINQNEGGLFAKYLSVTPNAFKDLETNFSRIGHHMFAMNKKYNDVAKQLFQNYLGGIREYQEDDMDLFAEMIGDYMFDMPHDYSIELHSRDSLYGKNTYAYELKHKGDADLGDLVAPHLGREYVNHGADLIYLFKMMPDLFNETSNPEKQKLESIMLDLWTNFATHGNPTPDRSLGFTWMPVSPKSTDHLVLKPEPYMEADTRCQRRKFFSSLNFRMNQDLFPDRIGAGPTWKPWRIQDLKKC
;
A
#
# COMPACT_ATOMS: atom_id res chain seq x y z
N MET A 1 -30.13 23.44 -35.11
CA MET A 1 -29.36 24.68 -34.91
C MET A 1 -29.40 25.24 -33.48
N ALA A 2 -29.86 24.47 -32.48
CA ALA A 2 -29.69 24.78 -31.04
C ALA A 2 -28.99 23.63 -30.28
N TYR A 3 -28.19 22.83 -31.00
CA TYR A 3 -27.44 21.69 -30.45
C TYR A 3 -25.92 21.78 -30.71
N GLU A 4 -25.48 22.81 -31.45
CA GLU A 4 -24.08 23.03 -31.85
C GLU A 4 -23.46 24.29 -31.23
N LEU A 5 -24.21 25.07 -30.45
CA LEU A 5 -23.69 26.29 -29.78
C LEU A 5 -23.23 26.05 -28.33
N ASN A 6 -23.57 24.91 -27.70
CA ASN A 6 -23.05 24.54 -26.37
C ASN A 6 -21.69 23.83 -26.40
N LYS A 7 -21.15 23.51 -27.58
CA LYS A 7 -19.77 23.00 -27.72
C LYS A 7 -18.73 24.11 -27.87
N LEU A 8 -19.14 25.35 -28.14
CA LEU A 8 -18.21 26.47 -28.37
C LEU A 8 -17.87 27.31 -27.12
N LEU A 9 -18.45 27.00 -25.95
CA LEU A 9 -18.13 27.67 -24.68
C LEU A 9 -17.37 26.80 -23.66
N CYS A 10 -16.99 25.57 -24.03
CA CYS A 10 -16.14 24.68 -23.21
C CYS A 10 -14.71 24.50 -23.76
N VAL A 11 -14.26 25.39 -24.65
CA VAL A 11 -12.94 25.30 -25.32
C VAL A 11 -11.89 26.23 -24.70
N LEU A 12 -12.16 26.85 -23.54
CA LEU A 12 -11.23 27.79 -22.88
C LEU A 12 -10.73 27.40 -21.47
N SER A 13 -10.82 26.14 -21.08
CA SER A 13 -10.19 25.63 -19.86
C SER A 13 -9.51 24.27 -20.09
N LEU A 14 -8.57 24.24 -21.03
CA LEU A 14 -7.64 23.13 -21.26
C LEU A 14 -6.39 23.30 -20.39
N VAL A 15 -6.50 22.97 -19.09
CA VAL A 15 -5.32 22.64 -18.25
C VAL A 15 -5.73 21.55 -17.27
N CYS A 16 -5.87 20.32 -17.76
CA CYS A 16 -5.90 19.14 -16.88
C CYS A 16 -4.73 18.19 -17.12
N TRP A 17 -3.87 18.48 -18.11
CA TRP A 17 -2.69 17.67 -18.46
C TRP A 17 -1.63 18.57 -19.13
N SER A 18 -1.36 19.77 -18.61
CA SER A 18 -0.19 20.51 -19.10
C SER A 18 1.04 20.07 -18.31
N ASN A 19 2.07 19.61 -19.03
CA ASN A 19 3.41 19.29 -18.50
C ASN A 19 4.16 20.54 -18.01
N GLN A 20 3.48 21.64 -17.70
CA GLN A 20 4.12 22.84 -17.20
C GLN A 20 4.01 22.86 -15.69
N GLN A 21 5.17 23.06 -15.04
CA GLN A 21 5.19 23.42 -13.64
C GLN A 21 4.25 24.62 -13.40
N PRO A 22 3.60 24.68 -12.23
CA PRO A 22 2.72 25.79 -11.90
C PRO A 22 3.50 27.08 -11.97
N THR A 23 3.00 28.04 -12.75
CA THR A 23 3.47 29.41 -12.64
C THR A 23 3.14 29.93 -11.23
N PRO A 24 4.08 30.58 -10.53
CA PRO A 24 3.78 31.24 -9.26
C PRO A 24 2.57 32.15 -9.41
N LEU A 25 1.66 32.10 -8.43
CA LEU A 25 0.55 33.03 -8.34
C LEU A 25 1.01 34.32 -7.68
N ASP A 26 0.51 35.46 -8.18
CA ASP A 26 0.73 36.77 -7.56
C ASP A 26 -0.04 36.92 -6.24
N SER A 27 -1.18 36.24 -6.08
CA SER A 27 -1.98 36.23 -4.85
C SER A 27 -2.90 35.00 -4.72
N CYS A 28 -3.36 34.73 -3.49
CA CYS A 28 -4.36 33.71 -3.15
C CYS A 28 -5.79 34.27 -3.05
N GLU A 29 -6.15 35.29 -3.82
CA GLU A 29 -7.43 36.01 -3.62
C GLU A 29 -8.65 35.06 -3.47
N GLY A 30 -9.28 35.09 -2.28
CA GLY A 30 -10.44 34.26 -1.94
C GLY A 30 -10.17 32.78 -1.62
N ARG A 31 -8.90 32.34 -1.62
CA ARG A 31 -8.48 30.96 -1.40
C ARG A 31 -7.72 30.80 -0.07
N PRO A 32 -7.78 29.62 0.57
CA PRO A 32 -6.98 29.36 1.77
C PRO A 32 -5.49 29.33 1.41
N MET A 33 -4.66 30.01 2.20
CA MET A 33 -3.21 30.02 2.04
C MET A 33 -2.53 29.48 3.29
N VAL A 34 -1.47 28.71 3.12
CA VAL A 34 -0.62 28.22 4.21
C VAL A 34 0.84 28.47 3.85
N ASP A 35 1.59 29.04 4.80
CA ASP A 35 3.03 29.20 4.67
C ASP A 35 3.71 27.94 5.19
N THR A 36 4.40 27.18 4.33
CA THR A 36 5.26 26.05 4.72
C THR A 36 6.70 26.53 4.97
N LYS A 37 7.59 25.67 5.48
CA LYS A 37 9.02 26.00 5.61
C LYS A 37 9.67 26.28 4.25
N GLN A 38 9.19 25.62 3.19
CA GLN A 38 9.69 25.77 1.84
C GLN A 38 9.04 26.94 1.08
N GLY A 39 7.84 27.37 1.46
CA GLY A 39 7.18 28.53 0.85
C GLY A 39 5.66 28.49 0.98
N SER A 40 4.99 29.52 0.46
CA SER A 40 3.54 29.65 0.54
C SER A 40 2.85 28.76 -0.49
N ILE A 41 1.75 28.12 -0.08
CA ILE A 41 0.86 27.35 -0.95
C ILE A 41 -0.58 27.82 -0.85
N CYS A 42 -1.23 27.93 -2.00
CA CYS A 42 -2.64 28.25 -2.16
C CYS A 42 -3.47 26.97 -2.27
N GLY A 43 -4.33 26.69 -1.30
CA GLY A 43 -5.26 25.58 -1.36
C GLY A 43 -6.57 25.93 -2.07
N VAL A 44 -7.51 25.00 -2.05
CA VAL A 44 -8.90 25.18 -2.48
C VAL A 44 -9.85 24.80 -1.34
N GLN A 45 -11.00 25.46 -1.28
CA GLN A 45 -12.10 25.04 -0.41
C GLN A 45 -12.98 24.06 -1.17
N CYS A 46 -13.16 22.86 -0.62
CA CYS A 46 -14.05 21.84 -1.17
C CYS A 46 -15.45 21.99 -0.55
N PRO A 47 -16.49 22.31 -1.36
CA PRO A 47 -17.84 22.57 -0.85
C PRO A 47 -18.60 21.30 -0.43
N ASP A 48 -19.74 21.50 0.23
CA ASP A 48 -20.76 20.46 0.42
C ASP A 48 -21.51 20.28 -0.91
N GLY A 49 -21.32 19.18 -1.63
CA GLY A 49 -21.94 18.94 -2.94
C GLY A 49 -20.92 18.68 -4.05
N PRO A 50 -21.36 18.37 -5.30
CA PRO A 50 -20.47 17.96 -6.36
C PRO A 50 -19.33 18.97 -6.56
N VAL A 51 -18.10 18.49 -6.36
CA VAL A 51 -16.90 19.32 -6.46
C VAL A 51 -16.25 19.06 -7.82
N GLU A 52 -15.74 20.11 -8.43
CA GLU A 52 -14.82 20.00 -9.55
C GLU A 52 -13.39 19.98 -8.99
N VAL A 53 -12.81 18.80 -8.83
CA VAL A 53 -11.41 18.63 -8.45
C VAL A 53 -10.63 18.39 -9.74
N CYS A 54 -9.75 19.32 -10.11
CA CYS A 54 -8.92 19.22 -11.31
C CYS A 54 -9.73 19.01 -12.61
N GLY A 55 -10.80 19.78 -12.82
CA GLY A 55 -11.62 19.71 -14.04
C GLY A 55 -12.54 18.48 -14.13
N LYS A 56 -12.55 17.60 -13.12
CA LYS A 56 -13.45 16.44 -13.05
C LYS A 56 -14.59 16.74 -12.09
N LYS A 57 -15.84 16.62 -12.58
CA LYS A 57 -17.03 16.69 -11.73
C LYS A 57 -17.17 15.39 -10.94
N VAL A 58 -17.11 15.50 -9.63
CA VAL A 58 -17.26 14.38 -8.70
C VAL A 58 -18.56 14.56 -7.95
N GLU A 59 -19.55 13.67 -8.09
CA GLU A 59 -20.80 13.73 -7.30
C GLU A 59 -20.52 13.54 -5.81
N ALA A 60 -20.80 14.54 -4.98
CA ALA A 60 -20.54 14.40 -3.55
C ALA A 60 -21.67 13.67 -2.82
N VAL A 61 -21.29 12.72 -1.97
CA VAL A 61 -22.08 12.32 -0.80
C VAL A 61 -22.05 13.51 0.17
N LYS A 62 -23.12 13.83 0.93
CA LYS A 62 -23.13 14.94 1.90
C LYS A 62 -21.81 15.00 2.71
N THR A 63 -20.92 15.90 2.33
CA THR A 63 -19.63 16.14 2.98
C THR A 63 -19.79 17.28 3.99
N ARG A 64 -18.76 17.41 4.82
CA ARG A 64 -18.45 18.65 5.54
C ARG A 64 -17.39 19.36 4.71
N LYS A 65 -17.45 20.69 4.62
CA LYS A 65 -16.40 21.48 3.96
C LYS A 65 -15.01 21.18 4.52
N TYR A 66 -14.03 21.15 3.64
CA TYR A 66 -12.61 20.99 3.97
C TYR A 66 -11.74 21.78 2.99
N ARG A 67 -10.49 22.03 3.36
CA ARG A 67 -9.48 22.68 2.53
C ARG A 67 -8.52 21.64 1.99
N ALA A 68 -8.20 21.69 0.71
CA ALA A 68 -7.24 20.81 0.07
C ALA A 68 -6.03 21.62 -0.45
N PHE A 69 -4.83 21.09 -0.20
CA PHE A 69 -3.56 21.63 -0.67
C PHE A 69 -2.81 20.49 -1.38
N SER A 70 -2.91 20.44 -2.69
CA SER A 70 -2.36 19.35 -3.51
C SER A 70 -1.03 19.74 -4.15
N GLY A 71 -0.21 18.73 -4.48
CA GLY A 71 1.01 18.94 -5.26
C GLY A 71 2.12 19.66 -4.50
N ILE A 72 2.23 19.46 -3.19
CA ILE A 72 3.32 20.02 -2.37
C ILE A 72 4.58 19.16 -2.58
N PRO A 73 5.70 19.71 -3.10
CA PRO A 73 6.93 18.93 -3.22
C PRO A 73 7.56 18.75 -1.84
N PHE A 74 7.80 17.50 -1.43
CA PHE A 74 8.58 17.22 -0.23
C PHE A 74 10.06 16.95 -0.54
N ALA A 75 10.37 16.69 -1.81
CA ALA A 75 11.72 16.40 -2.29
C ALA A 75 12.05 17.18 -3.58
N LYS A 76 13.34 17.25 -3.92
CA LYS A 76 13.77 17.62 -5.28
C LYS A 76 13.29 16.55 -6.28
N PRO A 77 12.95 16.95 -7.53
CA PRO A 77 12.62 16.00 -8.58
C PRO A 77 13.75 14.96 -8.77
N PRO A 78 13.49 13.65 -8.67
CA PRO A 78 14.51 12.60 -8.75
C PRO A 78 14.90 12.29 -10.21
N VAL A 79 15.18 13.32 -11.00
CA VAL A 79 15.51 13.26 -12.43
C VAL A 79 17.01 13.39 -12.66
N ASN A 80 17.47 13.03 -13.87
CA ASN A 80 18.87 13.16 -14.29
C ASN A 80 19.82 12.52 -13.26
N GLU A 81 20.78 13.28 -12.73
CA GLU A 81 21.77 12.85 -11.73
C GLU A 81 21.16 12.35 -10.41
N LEU A 82 19.92 12.76 -10.10
CA LEU A 82 19.20 12.31 -8.91
C LEU A 82 18.43 11.00 -9.12
N ARG A 83 18.31 10.52 -10.37
CA ARG A 83 17.72 9.21 -10.64
C ARG A 83 18.58 8.13 -9.97
N PHE A 84 17.90 7.18 -9.31
CA PHE A 84 18.49 6.11 -8.50
C PHE A 84 19.33 6.59 -7.29
N LYS A 85 19.21 7.86 -6.89
CA LYS A 85 19.82 8.40 -5.67
C LYS A 85 18.82 8.56 -4.54
N ARG A 86 19.33 8.68 -3.31
CA ARG A 86 18.54 9.05 -2.13
C ARG A 86 17.78 10.35 -2.41
N PRO A 87 16.53 10.49 -1.95
CA PRO A 87 15.79 11.73 -2.15
C PRO A 87 16.45 12.87 -1.38
N VAL A 88 16.39 14.07 -1.96
CA VAL A 88 16.93 15.30 -1.35
C VAL A 88 15.74 16.17 -0.96
N PRO A 89 15.71 16.77 0.25
CA PRO A 89 14.63 17.68 0.64
C PRO A 89 14.34 18.76 -0.42
N GLY A 90 13.05 19.06 -0.62
CA GLY A 90 12.62 20.07 -1.58
C GLY A 90 13.22 21.45 -1.29
N GLU A 91 13.58 22.18 -2.34
CA GLU A 91 14.10 23.55 -2.20
C GLU A 91 12.99 24.53 -1.83
N PRO A 92 13.32 25.60 -1.08
CA PRO A 92 12.40 26.71 -0.92
C PRO A 92 12.03 27.33 -2.27
N TRP A 93 10.80 27.82 -2.39
CA TRP A 93 10.34 28.56 -3.57
C TRP A 93 9.92 29.98 -3.20
N ASN A 94 10.06 30.91 -4.15
CA ASN A 94 9.59 32.28 -4.01
C ASN A 94 8.14 32.41 -4.51
N GLY A 95 7.38 33.32 -3.90
CA GLY A 95 5.98 33.54 -4.23
C GLY A 95 5.05 32.44 -3.71
N VAL A 96 3.85 32.39 -4.28
CA VAL A 96 2.82 31.44 -3.87
C VAL A 96 2.69 30.34 -4.91
N ARG A 97 2.84 29.08 -4.51
CA ARG A 97 2.47 27.95 -5.38
C ARG A 97 0.96 27.79 -5.39
N ASP A 98 0.39 27.56 -6.56
CA ASP A 98 -0.95 27.00 -6.64
C ASP A 98 -0.94 25.60 -5.96
N GLY A 99 -2.09 25.13 -5.50
CA GLY A 99 -2.24 23.84 -4.81
C GLY A 99 -3.58 23.20 -5.15
N SER A 100 -4.17 23.61 -6.28
CA SER A 100 -5.44 23.11 -6.78
C SER A 100 -5.30 21.95 -7.78
N TRP A 101 -4.08 21.61 -8.21
CA TRP A 101 -3.84 20.56 -9.20
C TRP A 101 -3.32 19.28 -8.53
N MET A 102 -3.72 18.14 -9.09
CA MET A 102 -3.17 16.84 -8.71
C MET A 102 -1.80 16.66 -9.36
N PRO A 103 -0.74 16.35 -8.60
CA PRO A 103 0.59 16.16 -9.15
C PRO A 103 0.65 14.93 -10.06
N PRO A 104 1.64 14.87 -10.98
CA PRO A 104 1.85 13.69 -11.81
C PRO A 104 2.10 12.43 -10.97
N LEU A 105 1.59 11.30 -11.46
CA LEU A 105 1.95 9.99 -10.91
C LEU A 105 3.41 9.64 -11.18
N CYS A 106 4.00 8.78 -10.35
CA CYS A 106 5.30 8.20 -10.67
C CYS A 106 5.20 7.25 -11.88
N PRO A 107 6.28 7.05 -12.66
CA PRO A 107 6.22 6.26 -13.88
C PRO A 107 5.83 4.80 -13.61
N GLN A 108 4.77 4.34 -14.26
CA GLN A 108 4.17 3.01 -14.04
C GLN A 108 3.29 2.61 -15.22
N PHE A 109 2.86 1.34 -15.23
CA PHE A 109 1.72 0.94 -16.06
C PHE A 109 0.41 1.28 -15.35
N ASP A 110 -0.59 1.69 -16.12
CA ASP A 110 -1.96 1.89 -15.65
C ASP A 110 -2.47 0.63 -14.95
N MET A 111 -3.04 0.79 -13.75
CA MET A 111 -3.46 -0.34 -12.92
C MET A 111 -4.58 -1.14 -13.58
N MET A 112 -5.59 -0.48 -14.18
CA MET A 112 -6.68 -1.18 -14.86
C MET A 112 -6.21 -1.81 -16.17
N GLY A 113 -5.34 -1.11 -16.90
CA GLY A 113 -4.63 -1.63 -18.07
C GLY A 113 -3.80 -2.86 -17.73
N PHE A 114 -3.17 -2.91 -16.56
CA PHE A 114 -2.40 -4.06 -16.08
C PHE A 114 -3.32 -5.28 -15.88
N PHE A 115 -4.43 -5.13 -15.17
CA PHE A 115 -5.36 -6.24 -14.93
C PHE A 115 -6.12 -6.71 -16.17
N SER A 116 -6.39 -5.82 -17.12
CA SER A 116 -7.10 -6.13 -18.37
C SER A 116 -6.18 -6.56 -19.53
N GLY A 117 -4.86 -6.46 -19.35
CA GLY A 117 -3.86 -6.72 -20.40
C GLY A 117 -3.60 -5.55 -21.36
N ASN A 118 -4.33 -4.43 -21.26
CA ASN A 118 -4.10 -3.22 -22.04
C ASN A 118 -3.09 -2.27 -21.36
N MET A 119 -1.84 -2.70 -21.27
CA MET A 119 -0.79 -2.00 -20.54
C MET A 119 -0.42 -0.65 -21.17
N THR A 120 -0.92 0.44 -20.58
CA THR A 120 -0.59 1.82 -20.95
C THR A 120 0.39 2.41 -19.94
N LEU A 121 1.48 3.04 -20.41
CA LEU A 121 2.40 3.75 -19.51
C LEU A 121 1.86 5.14 -19.16
N LEU A 122 2.02 5.52 -17.90
CA LEU A 122 1.66 6.84 -17.39
C LEU A 122 2.67 7.35 -16.36
N GLY A 123 2.55 8.62 -15.98
CA GLY A 123 3.37 9.26 -14.95
C GLY A 123 4.64 9.93 -15.46
N GLN A 124 5.34 10.62 -14.54
CA GLN A 124 6.56 11.38 -14.75
C GLN A 124 7.51 11.15 -13.58
N GLU A 125 8.82 11.30 -13.80
CA GLU A 125 9.81 11.11 -12.73
C GLU A 125 9.76 12.21 -11.67
N ASP A 126 9.37 13.43 -12.05
CA ASP A 126 9.00 14.46 -11.08
C ASP A 126 7.63 14.10 -10.47
N CYS A 127 7.65 13.26 -9.44
CA CYS A 127 6.45 12.72 -8.79
C CYS A 127 6.48 12.75 -7.26
N LEU A 128 7.52 13.31 -6.62
CA LEU A 128 7.68 13.31 -5.16
C LEU A 128 6.90 14.44 -4.50
N PHE A 129 5.57 14.29 -4.53
CA PHE A 129 4.60 15.23 -3.99
C PHE A 129 3.73 14.60 -2.91
N LEU A 130 3.12 15.45 -2.10
CA LEU A 130 2.05 15.08 -1.17
C LEU A 130 0.88 16.05 -1.26
N ASN A 131 -0.27 15.59 -0.80
CA ASN A 131 -1.48 16.40 -0.64
C ASN A 131 -1.85 16.48 0.84
N VAL A 132 -2.30 17.64 1.30
CA VAL A 132 -2.79 17.87 2.68
C VAL A 132 -4.26 18.28 2.63
N TYR A 133 -5.11 17.59 3.38
CA TYR A 133 -6.53 17.86 3.51
C TYR A 133 -6.87 18.22 4.96
N VAL A 134 -7.51 19.36 5.15
CA VAL A 134 -7.77 19.95 6.47
C VAL A 134 -9.27 20.21 6.64
N PRO A 135 -9.94 19.66 7.67
CA PRO A 135 -11.35 19.91 7.90
C PRO A 135 -11.59 21.39 8.19
N GLU A 136 -12.72 21.93 7.72
CA GLU A 136 -13.05 23.34 7.92
C GLU A 136 -13.83 23.55 9.22
N VAL A 137 -13.15 23.33 10.34
CA VAL A 137 -13.61 23.67 11.67
C VAL A 137 -12.49 24.23 12.53
N GLU A 138 -12.88 24.79 13.67
CA GLU A 138 -11.95 25.29 14.67
C GLU A 138 -11.02 24.15 15.12
N ALA A 139 -9.72 24.37 14.96
CA ALA A 139 -8.72 23.41 15.37
C ALA A 139 -8.70 23.29 16.90
N PRO A 140 -8.53 22.08 17.47
CA PRO A 140 -8.24 21.94 18.89
C PRO A 140 -7.01 22.76 19.26
N VAL A 141 -6.94 23.23 20.51
CA VAL A 141 -5.76 23.97 21.02
C VAL A 141 -4.47 23.15 20.85
N THR A 142 -4.56 21.83 20.91
CA THR A 142 -3.42 20.92 20.73
C THR A 142 -3.07 20.64 19.26
N GLY A 143 -3.89 21.08 18.31
CA GLY A 143 -3.84 20.68 16.90
C GLY A 143 -4.65 19.42 16.61
N PHE A 144 -5.00 19.22 15.33
CA PHE A 144 -5.66 18.02 14.83
C PHE A 144 -4.70 16.81 14.83
N PRO A 145 -5.17 15.60 15.15
CA PRO A 145 -4.47 14.37 14.79
C PRO A 145 -4.20 14.32 13.28
N VAL A 146 -3.06 13.75 12.90
CA VAL A 146 -2.60 13.69 11.51
C VAL A 146 -2.55 12.24 11.07
N MET A 147 -3.24 11.90 9.99
CA MET A 147 -3.19 10.60 9.35
C MET A 147 -2.43 10.70 8.03
N VAL A 148 -1.34 9.95 7.88
CA VAL A 148 -0.53 9.94 6.66
C VAL A 148 -0.75 8.62 5.92
N PHE A 149 -1.39 8.69 4.75
CA PHE A 149 -1.70 7.53 3.92
C PHE A 149 -0.56 7.22 2.96
N ILE A 150 -0.09 5.98 2.99
CA ILE A 150 0.88 5.41 2.06
C ILE A 150 0.14 4.41 1.17
N HIS A 151 0.02 4.72 -0.13
CA HIS A 151 -0.77 3.89 -1.04
C HIS A 151 -0.12 2.53 -1.35
N GLY A 152 -0.96 1.53 -1.67
CA GLY A 152 -0.56 0.22 -2.16
C GLY A 152 -0.26 0.15 -3.65
N GLY A 153 -0.32 -1.06 -4.23
CA GLY A 153 -0.06 -1.33 -5.65
C GLY A 153 1.22 -2.15 -5.94
N GLY A 154 1.57 -3.08 -5.04
CA GLY A 154 2.69 -4.01 -5.25
C GLY A 154 4.04 -3.33 -5.48
N PHE A 155 4.22 -2.12 -4.93
CA PHE A 155 5.39 -1.26 -5.13
C PHE A 155 5.67 -0.81 -6.57
N SER A 156 4.81 -1.17 -7.53
CA SER A 156 5.06 -0.98 -8.97
C SER A 156 4.04 -0.06 -9.64
N MET A 157 2.90 0.16 -8.99
CA MET A 157 1.82 1.03 -9.46
C MET A 157 1.06 1.63 -8.27
N GLY A 158 0.05 2.45 -8.55
CA GLY A 158 -0.73 3.20 -7.58
C GLY A 158 -0.35 4.67 -7.52
N GLY A 159 -1.20 5.44 -6.85
CA GLY A 159 -0.94 6.85 -6.61
C GLY A 159 -2.04 7.56 -5.83
N ILE A 160 -1.74 8.78 -5.41
CA ILE A 160 -2.63 9.61 -4.59
C ILE A 160 -3.95 10.03 -5.29
N ASP A 161 -4.06 9.86 -6.61
CA ASP A 161 -5.23 10.17 -7.43
C ASP A 161 -6.35 9.12 -7.36
N GLY A 162 -6.09 7.97 -6.72
CA GLY A 162 -7.09 6.93 -6.45
C GLY A 162 -7.85 7.11 -5.12
N TYR A 163 -7.41 8.00 -4.24
CA TYR A 163 -7.82 8.04 -2.82
C TYR A 163 -8.32 9.42 -2.39
N PHE A 164 -9.60 9.71 -2.61
CA PHE A 164 -10.17 11.02 -2.32
C PHE A 164 -10.62 11.12 -0.85
N ALA A 165 -10.31 12.27 -0.25
CA ALA A 165 -10.40 12.53 1.19
C ALA A 165 -11.83 12.69 1.74
N ASP A 166 -12.85 12.76 0.88
CA ASP A 166 -14.23 13.16 1.20
C ASP A 166 -14.82 12.48 2.45
N LYS A 167 -14.52 11.20 2.67
CA LYS A 167 -15.06 10.42 3.79
C LYS A 167 -14.31 10.71 5.09
N LEU A 168 -12.98 10.68 5.09
CA LEU A 168 -12.15 11.01 6.25
C LEU A 168 -12.33 12.46 6.70
N MET A 169 -12.57 13.40 5.77
CA MET A 169 -12.83 14.81 6.10
C MET A 169 -14.17 15.06 6.82
N ARG A 170 -15.00 14.03 7.01
CA ARG A 170 -16.16 14.07 7.91
C ARG A 170 -15.78 13.95 9.39
N ARG A 171 -14.49 13.83 9.71
CA ARG A 171 -13.95 13.75 11.08
C ARG A 171 -12.89 14.84 11.29
N ASP A 172 -12.56 15.07 12.56
CA ASP A 172 -11.64 16.12 13.00
C ASP A 172 -10.17 15.64 12.93
N VAL A 173 -9.72 15.26 11.73
CA VAL A 173 -8.34 14.82 11.47
C VAL A 173 -7.80 15.50 10.22
N ILE A 174 -6.48 15.72 10.16
CA ILE A 174 -5.79 16.08 8.92
C ILE A 174 -5.38 14.80 8.21
N LEU A 175 -5.65 14.72 6.90
CA LEU A 175 -5.16 13.65 6.04
C LEU A 175 -4.01 14.15 5.18
N VAL A 176 -2.93 13.38 5.12
CA VAL A 176 -1.81 13.59 4.20
C VAL A 176 -1.68 12.37 3.29
N ASN A 177 -1.78 12.55 1.98
CA ASN A 177 -1.54 11.48 1.01
C ASN A 177 -0.16 11.70 0.36
N ILE A 178 0.70 10.70 0.34
CA ILE A 178 2.07 10.82 -0.19
C ILE A 178 2.26 10.00 -1.47
N GLN A 179 3.08 10.51 -2.39
CA GLN A 179 3.66 9.74 -3.48
C GLN A 179 5.07 9.25 -3.10
N TYR A 180 5.50 8.13 -3.68
CA TYR A 180 6.87 7.62 -3.58
C TYR A 180 7.27 6.94 -4.89
N ARG A 181 8.57 6.87 -5.21
CA ARG A 181 9.02 6.21 -6.45
C ARG A 181 8.60 4.74 -6.50
N LEU A 182 8.28 4.25 -7.69
CA LEU A 182 7.75 2.90 -7.91
C LEU A 182 8.69 2.04 -8.76
N GLY A 183 8.53 0.73 -8.65
CA GLY A 183 9.18 -0.29 -9.45
C GLY A 183 10.69 -0.11 -9.53
N ILE A 184 11.24 -0.24 -10.74
CA ILE A 184 12.68 -0.12 -10.98
C ILE A 184 13.26 1.21 -10.49
N LEU A 185 12.52 2.32 -10.63
CA LEU A 185 12.97 3.66 -10.20
C LEU A 185 13.03 3.79 -8.67
N GLY A 186 12.22 3.02 -7.94
CA GLY A 186 12.18 3.00 -6.49
C GLY A 186 13.11 1.98 -5.83
N PHE A 187 13.51 0.91 -6.52
CA PHE A 187 14.16 -0.25 -5.88
C PHE A 187 15.36 -0.85 -6.61
N LEU A 188 15.75 -0.35 -7.78
CA LEU A 188 17.01 -0.78 -8.42
C LEU A 188 18.19 -0.50 -7.47
N SER A 189 19.10 -1.47 -7.36
CA SER A 189 20.28 -1.39 -6.49
C SER A 189 21.49 -2.02 -7.16
N THR A 190 22.66 -1.41 -7.00
CA THR A 190 23.96 -1.96 -7.41
C THR A 190 24.65 -2.77 -6.31
N GLY A 191 24.01 -2.91 -5.14
CA GLY A 191 24.57 -3.57 -3.95
C GLY A 191 25.62 -2.72 -3.21
N ASP A 192 25.71 -1.43 -3.53
CA ASP A 192 26.62 -0.45 -2.91
C ASP A 192 25.96 0.94 -2.89
N GLU A 193 26.64 1.95 -2.31
CA GLU A 193 26.07 3.30 -2.13
C GLU A 193 25.86 4.08 -3.45
N VAL A 194 26.32 3.58 -4.59
CA VAL A 194 26.15 4.27 -5.89
C VAL A 194 24.69 4.29 -6.31
N ALA A 195 24.02 3.15 -6.24
CA ALA A 195 22.57 3.03 -6.31
C ALA A 195 22.15 2.10 -5.16
N PRO A 196 21.87 2.65 -3.96
CA PRO A 196 21.75 1.82 -2.77
C PRO A 196 20.53 0.90 -2.80
N GLY A 197 19.43 1.35 -3.42
CA GLY A 197 18.12 0.70 -3.33
C GLY A 197 17.22 1.37 -2.29
N ASN A 198 16.07 0.75 -2.05
CA ASN A 198 15.05 1.19 -1.09
C ASN A 198 14.69 2.68 -1.17
N LEU A 199 14.78 3.25 -2.38
CA LEU A 199 14.60 4.68 -2.60
C LEU A 199 13.16 5.09 -2.33
N ALA A 200 12.20 4.23 -2.68
CA ALA A 200 10.80 4.37 -2.32
C ALA A 200 10.57 4.50 -0.80
N ILE A 201 11.23 3.64 0.00
CA ILE A 201 11.13 3.67 1.48
C ILE A 201 11.74 4.95 2.04
N LYS A 202 12.82 5.45 1.42
CA LYS A 202 13.44 6.73 1.77
C LYS A 202 12.60 7.94 1.34
N ASP A 203 11.88 7.84 0.23
CA ASP A 203 10.93 8.88 -0.20
C ASP A 203 9.81 9.02 0.82
N GLN A 204 9.25 7.89 1.26
CA GLN A 204 8.24 7.85 2.32
C GLN A 204 8.78 8.44 3.63
N GLU A 205 9.97 8.04 4.05
CA GLU A 205 10.63 8.55 5.26
C GLU A 205 10.86 10.07 5.20
N LEU A 206 11.35 10.59 4.06
CA LEU A 206 11.52 12.02 3.85
C LEU A 206 10.18 12.78 3.86
N SER A 207 9.11 12.19 3.32
CA SER A 207 7.77 12.78 3.40
C SER A 207 7.27 12.88 4.86
N LEU A 208 7.61 11.91 5.72
CA LEU A 208 7.28 11.96 7.14
C LEU A 208 8.08 13.05 7.87
N ARG A 209 9.35 13.27 7.50
CA ARG A 209 10.11 14.44 7.97
C ARG A 209 9.44 15.75 7.55
N TRP A 210 8.98 15.83 6.29
CA TRP A 210 8.23 17.00 5.83
C TRP A 210 6.98 17.25 6.67
N VAL A 211 6.23 16.20 7.01
CA VAL A 211 5.04 16.29 7.88
C VAL A 211 5.43 16.83 9.27
N GLN A 212 6.46 16.26 9.90
CA GLN A 212 6.97 16.75 11.19
C GLN A 212 7.37 18.22 11.15
N ASP A 213 7.90 18.68 10.02
CA ASP A 213 8.40 20.03 9.83
C ASP A 213 7.33 21.07 9.51
N ASN A 214 6.14 20.67 9.06
CA ASN A 214 5.17 21.59 8.46
C ASN A 214 3.72 21.45 8.92
N ILE A 215 3.33 20.31 9.48
CA ILE A 215 1.89 20.01 9.64
C ILE A 215 1.20 20.91 10.67
N ASP A 216 1.95 21.48 11.60
CA ASP A 216 1.49 22.49 12.56
C ASP A 216 0.95 23.75 11.88
N ARG A 217 1.54 24.15 10.75
CA ARG A 217 1.08 25.29 9.92
C ARG A 217 -0.28 25.03 9.26
N PHE A 218 -0.66 23.77 9.12
CA PHE A 218 -1.99 23.35 8.66
C PHE A 218 -2.97 23.13 9.82
N GLY A 219 -2.54 23.33 11.07
CA GLY A 219 -3.33 23.09 12.29
C GLY A 219 -3.21 21.68 12.86
N GLY A 220 -2.25 20.88 12.41
CA GLY A 220 -2.00 19.52 12.90
C GLY A 220 -1.09 19.47 14.13
N ASP A 221 -1.18 18.38 14.89
CA ASP A 221 -0.25 18.06 15.99
C ASP A 221 0.85 17.12 15.47
N PRO A 222 2.10 17.57 15.29
CA PRO A 222 3.20 16.71 14.84
C PRO A 222 3.51 15.55 15.81
N ARG A 223 3.02 15.61 17.05
CA ARG A 223 3.19 14.53 18.04
C ARG A 223 2.13 13.43 17.90
N LYS A 224 1.04 13.69 17.17
CA LYS A 224 -0.07 12.74 16.92
C LYS A 224 -0.17 12.38 15.44
N VAL A 225 0.95 11.98 14.87
CA VAL A 225 1.02 11.45 13.51
C VAL A 225 0.77 9.94 13.55
N THR A 226 -0.18 9.48 12.75
CA THR A 226 -0.48 8.06 12.51
C THR A 226 -0.25 7.75 11.04
N ILE A 227 0.63 6.81 10.74
CA ILE A 227 0.83 6.33 9.37
C ILE A 227 -0.11 5.17 9.08
N PHE A 228 -0.71 5.11 7.89
CA PHE A 228 -1.57 4.00 7.50
C PHE A 228 -1.46 3.69 6.02
N GLY A 229 -1.75 2.45 5.65
CA GLY A 229 -1.65 2.01 4.27
C GLY A 229 -2.22 0.62 4.07
N GLU A 230 -2.53 0.32 2.81
CA GLU A 230 -3.12 -0.94 2.38
C GLU A 230 -2.17 -1.70 1.43
N SER A 231 -2.14 -3.03 1.52
CA SER A 231 -1.30 -3.89 0.68
C SER A 231 0.20 -3.51 0.81
N ALA A 232 0.88 -3.23 -0.31
CA ALA A 232 2.24 -2.67 -0.32
C ALA A 232 2.39 -1.36 0.50
N GLY A 233 1.31 -0.60 0.68
CA GLY A 233 1.23 0.54 1.59
C GLY A 233 1.21 0.12 3.06
N GLY A 234 0.48 -0.94 3.41
CA GLY A 234 0.53 -1.56 4.75
C GLY A 234 1.89 -2.17 5.06
N MET A 235 2.52 -2.79 4.06
CA MET A 235 3.91 -3.21 4.14
C MET A 235 4.86 -2.03 4.32
N SER A 236 4.64 -0.92 3.59
CA SER A 236 5.42 0.32 3.73
C SER A 236 5.32 0.89 5.14
N VAL A 237 4.13 0.92 5.73
CA VAL A 237 3.92 1.27 7.14
C VAL A 237 4.75 0.36 8.05
N HIS A 238 4.72 -0.94 7.82
CA HIS A 238 5.54 -1.89 8.57
C HIS A 238 7.04 -1.61 8.38
N TYR A 239 7.51 -1.34 7.16
CA TYR A 239 8.90 -0.98 6.91
C TYR A 239 9.29 0.31 7.65
N GLN A 240 8.42 1.31 7.76
CA GLN A 240 8.70 2.51 8.58
C GLN A 240 8.74 2.20 10.09
N ILE A 241 7.96 1.24 10.59
CA ILE A 241 8.10 0.71 11.96
C ILE A 241 9.48 0.10 12.17
N LEU A 242 9.96 -0.68 11.20
CA LEU A 242 11.25 -1.36 11.25
C LEU A 242 12.45 -0.42 10.97
N ASN A 243 12.21 0.71 10.30
CA ASN A 243 13.23 1.67 9.87
C ASN A 243 13.76 2.50 11.06
N PRO A 244 15.05 2.36 11.44
CA PRO A 244 15.65 3.18 12.49
C PRO A 244 15.66 4.69 12.18
N GLU A 245 15.73 5.07 10.90
CA GLU A 245 15.76 6.48 10.47
C GLU A 245 14.39 7.16 10.66
N ALA A 246 13.30 6.39 10.73
CA ALA A 246 11.93 6.87 10.94
C ALA A 246 11.56 7.05 12.42
N LYS A 247 12.49 6.81 13.35
CA LYS A 247 12.25 6.92 14.79
C LYS A 247 11.75 8.30 15.18
N GLY A 248 10.58 8.34 15.81
CA GLY A 248 9.97 9.58 16.31
C GLY A 248 9.21 10.40 15.25
N LEU A 249 9.10 9.92 14.01
CA LEU A 249 8.34 10.61 12.96
C LEU A 249 6.82 10.32 13.02
N PHE A 250 6.41 9.30 13.76
CA PHE A 250 5.01 8.92 13.98
C PHE A 250 4.82 8.28 15.36
N SER A 251 3.57 8.24 15.80
CA SER A 251 3.13 7.82 17.13
C SER A 251 2.18 6.62 17.12
N GLY A 252 1.52 6.38 15.98
CA GLY A 252 0.64 5.23 15.73
C GLY A 252 0.79 4.72 14.30
N ALA A 253 0.38 3.48 14.07
CA ALA A 253 0.43 2.85 12.75
C ALA A 253 -0.78 1.95 12.48
N ILE A 254 -1.30 1.97 11.24
CA ILE A 254 -2.39 1.09 10.80
C ILE A 254 -1.95 0.29 9.56
N LEU A 255 -1.95 -1.04 9.67
CA LEU A 255 -1.49 -1.96 8.63
C LEU A 255 -2.69 -2.75 8.08
N GLN A 256 -3.18 -2.33 6.91
CA GLN A 256 -4.30 -2.95 6.24
C GLN A 256 -3.77 -3.96 5.23
N SER A 257 -4.03 -5.25 5.44
CA SER A 257 -3.70 -6.33 4.49
C SER A 257 -2.26 -6.34 4.00
N GLY A 258 -1.29 -6.00 4.84
CA GLY A 258 0.12 -5.93 4.41
C GLY A 258 1.11 -5.88 5.57
N THR A 259 2.13 -6.74 5.53
CA THR A 259 3.20 -6.77 6.53
C THR A 259 4.56 -7.01 5.89
N ALA A 260 5.63 -6.54 6.53
CA ALA A 260 7.01 -6.79 6.06
C ALA A 260 7.44 -8.26 6.17
N LEU A 261 6.61 -9.15 6.76
CA LEU A 261 6.88 -10.58 6.82
C LEU A 261 6.64 -11.31 5.49
N LEU A 262 5.83 -10.73 4.60
CA LEU A 262 5.75 -11.22 3.22
C LEU A 262 7.05 -10.89 2.49
N ASP A 263 7.93 -11.89 2.40
CA ASP A 263 9.26 -11.79 1.81
C ASP A 263 9.15 -11.77 0.28
N PHE A 264 9.27 -10.59 -0.32
CA PHE A 264 9.41 -10.41 -1.79
C PHE A 264 10.88 -10.39 -2.26
N PHE A 265 11.85 -10.74 -1.41
CA PHE A 265 13.26 -10.77 -1.79
C PHE A 265 13.47 -11.95 -2.76
N GLY A 266 13.40 -11.65 -4.05
CA GLY A 266 13.63 -12.60 -5.12
C GLY A 266 15.02 -13.25 -5.08
N ASP A 267 15.24 -14.19 -5.98
CA ASP A 267 16.43 -15.07 -5.96
C ASP A 267 17.69 -14.44 -6.50
N MET A 268 17.52 -13.38 -7.28
CA MET A 268 18.60 -12.76 -8.01
C MET A 268 19.35 -11.78 -7.13
N ASP A 269 20.67 -11.86 -7.16
CA ASP A 269 21.54 -10.84 -6.59
C ASP A 269 21.26 -9.46 -7.24
N GLN A 270 21.39 -8.37 -6.47
CA GLN A 270 20.94 -7.05 -6.94
C GLN A 270 21.89 -6.45 -7.95
N ARG A 271 23.19 -6.67 -7.75
CA ARG A 271 24.21 -6.27 -8.69
C ARG A 271 24.06 -7.03 -10.01
N ASP A 272 23.72 -8.32 -9.96
CA ASP A 272 23.41 -9.08 -11.17
C ASP A 272 22.11 -8.59 -11.85
N MET A 273 21.05 -8.32 -11.08
CA MET A 273 19.81 -7.77 -11.63
C MET A 273 20.02 -6.41 -12.30
N ALA A 274 20.74 -5.48 -11.67
CA ALA A 274 21.07 -4.18 -12.24
C ALA A 274 21.89 -4.34 -13.53
N TYR A 275 22.87 -5.25 -13.54
CA TYR A 275 23.64 -5.57 -14.75
C TYR A 275 22.75 -6.09 -15.88
N GLN A 276 21.85 -7.04 -15.59
CA GLN A 276 20.94 -7.59 -16.60
C GLN A 276 20.00 -6.54 -17.17
N VAL A 277 19.49 -5.62 -16.34
CA VAL A 277 18.71 -4.46 -16.79
C VAL A 277 19.53 -3.63 -17.78
N ALA A 278 20.74 -3.23 -17.39
CA ALA A 278 21.60 -2.39 -18.23
C ALA A 278 21.98 -3.09 -19.54
N SER A 279 22.34 -4.37 -19.48
CA SER A 279 22.66 -5.19 -20.65
C SER A 279 21.50 -5.29 -21.64
N LYS A 280 20.28 -5.56 -21.15
CA LYS A 280 19.07 -5.64 -22.00
C LYS A 280 18.66 -4.29 -22.61
N LEU A 281 19.05 -3.19 -21.98
CA LEU A 281 18.84 -1.83 -22.48
C LEU A 281 19.96 -1.35 -23.41
N GLY A 282 20.95 -2.19 -23.71
CA GLY A 282 22.03 -1.88 -24.65
C GLY A 282 23.22 -1.13 -24.03
N CYS A 283 23.31 -1.05 -22.70
CA CYS A 283 24.49 -0.51 -22.05
C CYS A 283 25.70 -1.40 -22.32
N SER A 284 26.75 -0.82 -22.90
CA SER A 284 28.00 -1.52 -23.25
C SER A 284 28.90 -1.67 -22.02
N ILE A 285 28.51 -2.53 -21.08
CA ILE A 285 29.20 -2.76 -19.81
C ILE A 285 29.75 -4.18 -19.77
N GLN A 286 31.04 -4.33 -19.48
CA GLN A 286 31.66 -5.64 -19.29
C GLN A 286 31.16 -6.26 -17.99
N ARG A 287 30.76 -7.54 -18.00
CA ARG A 287 30.20 -8.19 -16.81
C ARG A 287 31.21 -8.28 -15.66
N ASP A 288 32.46 -8.54 -15.98
CA ASP A 288 33.49 -8.78 -14.99
C ASP A 288 34.12 -7.46 -14.56
N GLY A 289 33.96 -7.12 -13.27
CA GLY A 289 34.65 -5.98 -12.66
C GLY A 289 34.11 -4.60 -13.02
N TYR A 290 32.89 -4.47 -13.55
CA TYR A 290 32.31 -3.16 -13.83
C TYR A 290 32.15 -2.32 -12.56
N LYS A 291 32.34 -1.01 -12.72
CA LYS A 291 32.07 -0.02 -11.67
C LYS A 291 30.59 0.35 -11.67
N SER A 292 30.00 0.45 -10.49
CA SER A 292 28.58 0.76 -10.34
C SER A 292 28.24 2.14 -10.93
N GLU A 293 29.20 3.05 -10.97
CA GLU A 293 29.08 4.37 -11.59
C GLU A 293 28.89 4.28 -13.11
N GLU A 294 29.60 3.38 -13.80
CA GLU A 294 29.47 3.18 -15.25
C GLU A 294 28.08 2.65 -15.60
N LEU A 295 27.57 1.74 -14.77
CA LEU A 295 26.21 1.21 -14.90
C LEU A 295 25.17 2.31 -14.66
N LEU A 296 25.32 3.04 -13.57
CA LEU A 296 24.40 4.11 -13.22
C LEU A 296 24.35 5.20 -14.30
N GLN A 297 25.50 5.63 -14.81
CA GLN A 297 25.61 6.65 -15.85
C GLN A 297 24.81 6.23 -17.09
N CYS A 298 24.94 4.98 -17.54
CA CYS A 298 24.14 4.49 -18.66
C CYS A 298 22.64 4.49 -18.35
N LEU A 299 22.22 3.98 -17.17
CA LEU A 299 20.80 3.92 -16.80
C LEU A 299 20.16 5.30 -16.60
N GLN A 300 20.94 6.34 -16.27
CA GLN A 300 20.49 7.73 -16.19
C GLN A 300 20.19 8.34 -17.58
N GLU A 301 20.79 7.82 -18.65
CA GLU A 301 20.51 8.24 -20.03
C GLU A 301 19.27 7.56 -20.63
N ILE A 302 18.84 6.42 -20.06
CA ILE A 302 17.67 5.69 -20.56
C ILE A 302 16.37 6.46 -20.24
N PRO A 303 15.42 6.61 -21.17
CA PRO A 303 14.11 7.18 -20.84
C PRO A 303 13.39 6.37 -19.75
N ALA A 304 12.72 7.06 -18.81
CA ALA A 304 11.98 6.40 -17.72
C ALA A 304 10.99 5.34 -18.20
N SER A 305 10.33 5.58 -19.34
CA SER A 305 9.43 4.62 -19.98
C SER A 305 10.12 3.32 -20.42
N GLY A 306 11.38 3.40 -20.85
CA GLY A 306 12.21 2.22 -21.16
C GLY A 306 12.56 1.42 -19.92
N LEU A 307 12.86 2.10 -18.82
CA LEU A 307 13.13 1.47 -17.51
C LEU A 307 11.89 0.73 -16.98
N VAL A 308 10.72 1.38 -16.99
CA VAL A 308 9.47 0.73 -16.54
C VAL A 308 9.13 -0.48 -17.42
N LYS A 309 9.30 -0.38 -18.74
CA LYS A 309 9.06 -1.50 -19.66
C LYS A 309 10.00 -2.68 -19.43
N ILE A 310 11.30 -2.43 -19.24
CA ILE A 310 12.26 -3.53 -19.09
C ILE A 310 12.02 -4.33 -17.80
N ALA A 311 11.40 -3.73 -16.79
CA ALA A 311 11.06 -4.43 -15.56
C ALA A 311 10.14 -5.64 -15.80
N MET A 312 9.26 -5.57 -16.80
CA MET A 312 8.37 -6.68 -17.16
C MET A 312 9.11 -7.89 -17.75
N ALA A 313 10.34 -7.71 -18.26
CA ALA A 313 11.15 -8.81 -18.76
C ALA A 313 11.67 -9.75 -17.65
N PHE A 314 11.46 -9.38 -16.38
CA PHE A 314 11.84 -10.17 -15.20
C PHE A 314 10.63 -10.81 -14.50
N VAL A 315 9.42 -10.63 -15.04
CA VAL A 315 8.21 -11.33 -14.59
C VAL A 315 8.12 -12.66 -15.35
N GLU A 316 7.99 -13.77 -14.63
CA GLU A 316 8.00 -15.12 -15.23
C GLU A 316 6.61 -15.75 -15.35
N TRP A 317 5.68 -15.38 -14.47
CA TRP A 317 4.33 -15.92 -14.44
C TRP A 317 3.32 -14.92 -13.86
N GLY A 318 2.29 -14.57 -14.64
CA GLY A 318 1.29 -13.59 -14.25
C GLY A 318 1.95 -12.24 -13.91
N ASN A 319 1.96 -11.88 -12.63
CA ASN A 319 2.60 -10.69 -12.08
C ASN A 319 3.77 -11.01 -11.12
N ALA A 320 4.27 -12.25 -11.15
CA ALA A 320 5.31 -12.76 -10.25
C ALA A 320 6.57 -13.24 -11.01
N PRO A 321 7.76 -13.16 -10.38
CA PRO A 321 8.02 -12.46 -9.13
C PRO A 321 7.84 -10.93 -9.29
N ILE A 322 7.70 -10.20 -8.18
CA ILE A 322 7.81 -8.72 -8.19
C ILE A 322 9.31 -8.40 -8.19
N PRO A 323 9.91 -7.97 -9.32
CA PRO A 323 11.37 -7.94 -9.45
C PRO A 323 12.03 -6.81 -8.65
N PHE A 324 11.29 -5.70 -8.45
CA PHE A 324 11.78 -4.48 -7.81
C PHE A 324 10.92 -4.19 -6.59
N SER A 325 11.38 -4.65 -5.43
CA SER A 325 10.72 -4.59 -4.12
C SER A 325 11.73 -4.13 -3.05
N PRO A 326 11.29 -3.84 -1.79
CA PRO A 326 12.19 -3.51 -0.69
C PRO A 326 13.29 -4.57 -0.47
N ARG A 327 14.41 -4.18 0.15
CA ARG A 327 15.65 -4.97 0.26
C ARG A 327 16.30 -4.87 1.64
N ILE A 328 17.01 -5.90 2.07
CA ILE A 328 17.76 -5.90 3.35
C ILE A 328 19.18 -5.33 3.15
N GLY A 329 19.77 -4.80 4.21
CA GLY A 329 21.19 -4.45 4.28
C GLY A 329 21.48 -2.97 4.09
N GLU A 330 20.43 -2.16 4.04
CA GLU A 330 20.52 -0.70 4.04
C GLU A 330 20.09 -0.12 5.38
N ALA A 331 20.44 1.13 5.65
CA ALA A 331 20.02 1.83 6.88
C ALA A 331 18.49 1.82 7.08
N SER A 332 17.72 1.90 5.99
CA SER A 332 16.25 1.87 6.03
C SER A 332 15.64 0.49 6.32
N LEU A 333 16.40 -0.59 6.13
CA LEU A 333 16.01 -1.96 6.49
C LEU A 333 17.28 -2.79 6.80
N PRO A 334 17.81 -2.68 8.03
CA PRO A 334 19.16 -3.16 8.35
C PRO A 334 19.31 -4.67 8.46
N ASP A 335 18.22 -5.40 8.68
CA ASP A 335 18.18 -6.87 8.77
C ASP A 335 16.83 -7.37 8.26
N LEU A 336 16.64 -8.69 8.24
CA LEU A 336 15.38 -9.33 7.90
C LEU A 336 14.25 -8.88 8.83
N PRO A 337 13.06 -8.53 8.29
CA PRO A 337 11.88 -8.20 9.09
C PRO A 337 11.56 -9.25 10.16
N ALA A 338 11.66 -10.53 9.82
CA ALA A 338 11.48 -11.64 10.77
C ALA A 338 12.41 -11.53 12.00
N ARG A 339 13.69 -11.20 11.79
CA ARG A 339 14.67 -11.07 12.88
C ARG A 339 14.46 -9.80 13.69
N LEU A 340 14.21 -8.66 13.03
CA LEU A 340 13.87 -7.40 13.70
C LEU A 340 12.65 -7.59 14.62
N LEU A 341 11.60 -8.24 14.12
CA LEU A 341 10.37 -8.46 14.87
C LEU A 341 10.58 -9.42 16.04
N ARG A 342 11.24 -10.57 15.80
CA ARG A 342 11.57 -11.55 16.84
C ARG A 342 12.39 -10.94 17.97
N ASP A 343 13.40 -10.15 17.61
CA ASP A 343 14.34 -9.53 18.55
C ASP A 343 13.79 -8.23 19.18
N GLY A 344 12.62 -7.73 18.74
CA GLY A 344 12.02 -6.49 19.25
C GLY A 344 12.74 -5.21 18.81
N LYS A 345 13.57 -5.25 17.77
CA LYS A 345 14.42 -4.14 17.29
C LYS A 345 13.70 -3.27 16.27
N TYR A 346 12.74 -2.48 16.72
CA TYR A 346 11.94 -1.58 15.88
C TYR A 346 11.28 -0.46 16.70
N ASN A 347 10.66 0.50 16.04
CA ASN A 347 9.98 1.63 16.68
C ASN A 347 8.68 1.17 17.37
N LYS A 348 8.60 1.32 18.70
CA LYS A 348 7.42 0.91 19.48
C LYS A 348 6.33 1.99 19.42
N VAL A 349 5.23 1.70 18.74
CA VAL A 349 4.06 2.57 18.59
C VAL A 349 2.78 1.79 18.85
N ASP A 350 1.67 2.48 19.06
CA ASP A 350 0.36 1.82 19.06
C ASP A 350 0.04 1.37 17.63
N ILE A 351 -0.55 0.19 17.48
CA ILE A 351 -0.75 -0.47 16.18
C ILE A 351 -2.20 -0.93 16.05
N MET A 352 -2.79 -0.68 14.88
CA MET A 352 -3.97 -1.39 14.39
C MET A 352 -3.56 -2.20 13.16
N MET A 353 -4.01 -3.44 13.05
CA MET A 353 -3.75 -4.26 11.86
C MET A 353 -5.01 -5.04 11.52
N GLY A 354 -5.31 -5.25 10.24
CA GLY A 354 -6.31 -6.23 9.87
C GLY A 354 -6.20 -6.74 8.45
N ILE A 355 -7.07 -7.71 8.15
CA ILE A 355 -7.21 -8.39 6.87
C ILE A 355 -8.68 -8.41 6.45
N ASN A 356 -8.93 -8.77 5.20
CA ASN A 356 -10.26 -8.99 4.64
C ASN A 356 -10.58 -10.49 4.59
N GLN A 357 -11.85 -10.87 4.64
CA GLN A 357 -12.24 -12.28 4.71
C GLN A 357 -11.73 -13.13 3.53
N ASN A 358 -11.61 -12.54 2.34
CA ASN A 358 -11.22 -13.23 1.12
C ASN A 358 -10.04 -12.52 0.43
N GLU A 359 -8.94 -12.30 1.16
CA GLU A 359 -7.74 -11.63 0.64
C GLU A 359 -7.28 -12.17 -0.73
N GLY A 360 -7.20 -13.50 -0.88
CA GLY A 360 -6.79 -14.11 -2.14
C GLY A 360 -7.82 -14.01 -3.28
N GLY A 361 -9.03 -13.51 -3.02
CA GLY A 361 -10.12 -13.44 -3.99
C GLY A 361 -9.79 -12.58 -5.23
N LEU A 362 -9.15 -11.42 -5.03
CA LEU A 362 -8.68 -10.56 -6.13
C LEU A 362 -7.68 -11.30 -7.02
N PHE A 363 -6.72 -11.99 -6.42
CA PHE A 363 -5.67 -12.71 -7.12
C PHE A 363 -6.21 -13.92 -7.87
N ALA A 364 -7.16 -14.65 -7.27
CA ALA A 364 -7.84 -15.76 -7.90
C ALA A 364 -8.62 -15.31 -9.15
N LYS A 365 -9.37 -14.19 -9.02
CA LYS A 365 -10.10 -13.57 -10.14
C LYS A 365 -9.16 -13.07 -11.25
N TYR A 366 -8.02 -12.50 -10.90
CA TYR A 366 -7.01 -12.08 -11.88
C TYR A 366 -6.42 -13.29 -12.64
N LEU A 367 -6.08 -14.36 -11.93
CA LEU A 367 -5.52 -15.55 -12.57
C LEU A 367 -6.54 -16.30 -13.43
N SER A 368 -7.83 -16.28 -13.08
CA SER A 368 -8.87 -16.89 -13.92
C SER A 368 -9.06 -16.20 -15.27
N VAL A 369 -8.79 -14.90 -15.36
CA VAL A 369 -8.81 -14.16 -16.63
C VAL A 369 -7.44 -14.08 -17.31
N THR A 370 -6.38 -14.56 -16.64
CA THR A 370 -5.03 -14.64 -17.21
C THR A 370 -4.92 -15.87 -18.10
N PRO A 371 -4.62 -15.71 -19.41
CA PRO A 371 -4.55 -16.84 -20.32
C PRO A 371 -3.57 -17.93 -19.88
N ASN A 372 -4.02 -19.18 -19.86
CA ASN A 372 -3.23 -20.38 -19.53
C ASN A 372 -2.63 -20.43 -18.11
N ALA A 373 -2.95 -19.51 -17.19
CA ALA A 373 -2.26 -19.39 -15.90
C ALA A 373 -2.24 -20.71 -15.10
N PHE A 374 -3.38 -21.39 -14.98
CA PHE A 374 -3.49 -22.67 -14.26
C PHE A 374 -2.81 -23.82 -15.00
N LYS A 375 -2.95 -23.88 -16.32
CA LYS A 375 -2.27 -24.89 -17.15
C LYS A 375 -0.75 -24.76 -17.07
N ASP A 376 -0.24 -23.53 -16.99
CA ASP A 376 1.17 -23.27 -16.80
C ASP A 376 1.63 -23.76 -15.42
N LEU A 377 0.84 -23.54 -14.35
CA LEU A 377 1.15 -24.08 -13.02
C LEU A 377 1.20 -25.60 -13.04
N GLU A 378 0.23 -26.27 -13.67
CA GLU A 378 0.16 -27.73 -13.75
C GLU A 378 1.37 -28.32 -14.50
N THR A 379 1.76 -27.71 -15.62
CA THR A 379 2.80 -28.25 -16.50
C THR A 379 4.21 -27.81 -16.12
N ASN A 380 4.37 -26.64 -15.52
CA ASN A 380 5.66 -26.01 -15.24
C ASN A 380 5.89 -25.69 -13.75
N PHE A 381 5.20 -26.37 -12.83
CA PHE A 381 5.29 -26.08 -11.39
C PHE A 381 6.73 -25.97 -10.84
N SER A 382 7.66 -26.79 -11.34
CA SER A 382 9.08 -26.74 -10.93
C SER A 382 9.80 -25.44 -11.30
N ARG A 383 9.31 -24.75 -12.35
CA ARG A 383 9.83 -23.46 -12.81
C ARG A 383 9.12 -22.29 -12.15
N ILE A 384 7.81 -22.36 -11.96
CA ILE A 384 7.01 -21.16 -11.61
C ILE A 384 6.26 -21.26 -10.27
N GLY A 385 6.15 -22.44 -9.66
CA GLY A 385 5.34 -22.65 -8.45
C GLY A 385 5.83 -21.83 -7.26
N HIS A 386 7.13 -21.63 -7.12
CA HIS A 386 7.71 -20.76 -6.09
C HIS A 386 7.41 -19.27 -6.32
N HIS A 387 7.30 -18.81 -7.56
CA HIS A 387 6.99 -17.40 -7.86
C HIS A 387 5.60 -17.00 -7.36
N MET A 388 4.61 -17.90 -7.44
CA MET A 388 3.26 -17.68 -6.91
C MET A 388 3.25 -17.30 -5.43
N PHE A 389 4.22 -17.82 -4.68
CA PHE A 389 4.38 -17.55 -3.26
C PHE A 389 5.53 -16.58 -2.96
N ALA A 390 6.05 -15.86 -3.96
CA ALA A 390 7.25 -15.01 -3.81
C ALA A 390 8.43 -15.72 -3.13
N MET A 391 8.49 -17.06 -3.22
CA MET A 391 9.50 -17.87 -2.55
C MET A 391 10.74 -18.01 -3.42
N ASN A 392 11.88 -18.24 -2.77
CA ASN A 392 13.06 -18.67 -3.48
C ASN A 392 12.88 -20.05 -4.11
N LYS A 393 13.43 -20.24 -5.31
CA LYS A 393 13.39 -21.50 -6.07
C LYS A 393 13.88 -22.70 -5.24
N LYS A 394 14.80 -22.50 -4.30
CA LYS A 394 15.24 -23.59 -3.39
C LYS A 394 14.13 -24.11 -2.47
N TYR A 395 13.05 -23.35 -2.28
CA TYR A 395 11.86 -23.72 -1.52
C TYR A 395 10.71 -24.21 -2.41
N ASN A 396 10.98 -24.61 -3.65
CA ASN A 396 9.94 -25.09 -4.55
C ASN A 396 9.21 -26.34 -4.03
N ASP A 397 9.86 -27.16 -3.20
CA ASP A 397 9.20 -28.29 -2.53
C ASP A 397 8.17 -27.82 -1.48
N VAL A 398 8.44 -26.71 -0.78
CA VAL A 398 7.49 -26.07 0.15
C VAL A 398 6.32 -25.49 -0.62
N ALA A 399 6.59 -24.78 -1.74
CA ALA A 399 5.54 -24.30 -2.64
C ALA A 399 4.64 -25.44 -3.13
N LYS A 400 5.24 -26.59 -3.49
CA LYS A 400 4.49 -27.78 -3.91
C LYS A 400 3.67 -28.36 -2.77
N GLN A 401 4.21 -28.44 -1.56
CA GLN A 401 3.50 -28.89 -0.37
C GLN A 401 2.28 -28.02 -0.07
N LEU A 402 2.44 -26.69 -0.13
CA LEU A 402 1.35 -25.72 0.02
C LEU A 402 0.29 -25.93 -1.06
N PHE A 403 0.68 -25.94 -2.32
CA PHE A 403 -0.24 -26.15 -3.44
C PHE A 403 -1.03 -27.46 -3.29
N GLN A 404 -0.36 -28.56 -2.95
CA GLN A 404 -1.01 -29.86 -2.74
C GLN A 404 -1.93 -29.90 -1.52
N ASN A 405 -1.65 -29.13 -0.47
CA ASN A 405 -2.49 -29.08 0.72
C ASN A 405 -3.88 -28.51 0.43
N TYR A 406 -3.97 -27.51 -0.46
CA TYR A 406 -5.24 -26.87 -0.83
C TYR A 406 -5.86 -27.50 -2.08
N LEU A 407 -5.05 -27.77 -3.11
CA LEU A 407 -5.53 -28.13 -4.45
C LEU A 407 -5.17 -29.57 -4.85
N GLY A 408 -4.49 -30.35 -4.02
CA GLY A 408 -3.98 -31.68 -4.39
C GLY A 408 -5.04 -32.75 -4.68
N GLY A 409 -6.30 -32.50 -4.31
CA GLY A 409 -7.44 -33.35 -4.67
C GLY A 409 -8.00 -33.09 -6.07
N ILE A 410 -7.56 -32.02 -6.72
CA ILE A 410 -8.06 -31.56 -8.03
C ILE A 410 -7.18 -32.14 -9.13
N ARG A 411 -7.82 -32.66 -10.19
CA ARG A 411 -7.13 -33.22 -11.36
C ARG A 411 -6.94 -32.21 -12.48
N GLU A 412 -7.92 -31.31 -12.65
CA GLU A 412 -7.95 -30.24 -13.64
C GLU A 412 -8.70 -29.08 -12.99
N TYR A 413 -8.09 -27.92 -12.93
CA TYR A 413 -8.68 -26.74 -12.29
C TYR A 413 -9.99 -26.31 -12.98
N GLN A 414 -11.06 -26.17 -12.20
CA GLN A 414 -12.36 -25.64 -12.63
C GLN A 414 -12.67 -24.31 -11.94
N GLU A 415 -13.67 -23.58 -12.44
CA GLU A 415 -14.11 -22.32 -11.83
C GLU A 415 -14.52 -22.49 -10.35
N ASP A 416 -15.08 -23.64 -9.99
CA ASP A 416 -15.48 -23.97 -8.61
C ASP A 416 -14.28 -24.18 -7.66
N ASP A 417 -13.08 -24.41 -8.19
CA ASP A 417 -11.85 -24.56 -7.39
C ASP A 417 -11.26 -23.20 -6.98
N MET A 418 -11.82 -22.10 -7.49
CA MET A 418 -11.34 -20.75 -7.22
C MET A 418 -11.43 -20.35 -5.75
N ASP A 419 -12.39 -20.88 -5.00
CA ASP A 419 -12.51 -20.64 -3.55
C ASP A 419 -11.27 -21.18 -2.82
N LEU A 420 -10.82 -22.40 -3.16
CA LEU A 420 -9.64 -23.03 -2.56
C LEU A 420 -8.35 -22.32 -2.95
N PHE A 421 -8.26 -21.86 -4.20
CA PHE A 421 -7.13 -21.06 -4.65
C PHE A 421 -7.07 -19.70 -3.93
N ALA A 422 -8.20 -19.01 -3.80
CA ALA A 422 -8.31 -17.77 -3.04
C ALA A 422 -7.93 -17.96 -1.57
N GLU A 423 -8.38 -19.05 -0.93
CA GLU A 423 -8.00 -19.38 0.46
C GLU A 423 -6.48 -19.62 0.58
N MET A 424 -5.89 -20.38 -0.33
CA MET A 424 -4.45 -20.67 -0.34
C MET A 424 -3.58 -19.40 -0.45
N ILE A 425 -3.93 -18.52 -1.39
CA ILE A 425 -3.22 -17.26 -1.60
C ILE A 425 -3.47 -16.30 -0.44
N GLY A 426 -4.71 -16.20 0.05
CA GLY A 426 -5.07 -15.39 1.20
C GLY A 426 -4.28 -15.76 2.45
N ASP A 427 -4.30 -17.05 2.80
CA ASP A 427 -3.59 -17.57 3.97
C ASP A 427 -2.08 -17.30 3.87
N TYR A 428 -1.45 -17.60 2.73
CA TYR A 428 0.00 -17.45 2.59
C TYR A 428 0.45 -15.99 2.52
N MET A 429 -0.17 -15.18 1.67
CA MET A 429 0.32 -13.82 1.40
C MET A 429 -0.10 -12.83 2.48
N PHE A 430 -1.24 -13.05 3.15
CA PHE A 430 -1.85 -12.07 4.03
C PHE A 430 -2.07 -12.62 5.44
N ASP A 431 -2.97 -13.58 5.63
CA ASP A 431 -3.44 -13.96 6.96
C ASP A 431 -2.30 -14.43 7.89
N MET A 432 -1.42 -15.32 7.41
CA MET A 432 -0.37 -15.89 8.25
C MET A 432 0.75 -14.89 8.60
N PRO A 433 1.34 -14.13 7.64
CA PRO A 433 2.24 -13.04 7.97
C PRO A 433 1.62 -12.01 8.92
N HIS A 434 0.33 -11.75 8.78
CA HIS A 434 -0.39 -10.78 9.61
C HIS A 434 -0.61 -11.28 11.03
N ASP A 435 -1.11 -12.50 11.20
CA ASP A 435 -1.26 -13.11 12.53
C ASP A 435 0.09 -13.21 13.27
N TYR A 436 1.19 -13.58 12.58
CA TYR A 436 2.52 -13.61 13.20
C TYR A 436 2.99 -12.22 13.63
N SER A 437 2.72 -11.19 12.81
CA SER A 437 3.02 -9.80 13.15
C SER A 437 2.22 -9.34 14.38
N ILE A 438 0.92 -9.68 14.44
CA ILE A 438 0.05 -9.42 15.58
C ILE A 438 0.60 -10.09 16.85
N GLU A 439 0.96 -11.37 16.79
CA GLU A 439 1.54 -12.11 17.93
C GLU A 439 2.83 -11.44 18.43
N LEU A 440 3.70 -11.00 17.52
CA LEU A 440 4.98 -10.35 17.86
C LEU A 440 4.78 -8.94 18.45
N HIS A 441 3.88 -8.13 17.87
CA HIS A 441 3.59 -6.78 18.35
C HIS A 441 2.76 -6.76 19.64
N SER A 442 1.96 -7.80 19.94
CA SER A 442 1.23 -7.90 21.22
C SER A 442 2.14 -7.81 22.46
N ARG A 443 3.42 -8.14 22.30
CA ARG A 443 4.47 -8.05 23.33
C ARG A 443 4.81 -6.60 23.68
N ASP A 444 4.48 -5.65 22.81
CA ASP A 444 4.74 -4.23 23.01
C ASP A 444 3.86 -3.61 24.11
N SER A 445 2.86 -4.36 24.59
CA SER A 445 2.11 -4.05 25.82
C SER A 445 3.03 -3.89 27.05
N LEU A 446 4.17 -4.58 27.07
CA LEU A 446 5.21 -4.39 28.10
C LEU A 446 5.86 -3.00 28.07
N TYR A 447 5.76 -2.30 26.94
CA TYR A 447 6.23 -0.92 26.74
C TYR A 447 5.07 0.08 26.73
N GLY A 448 3.87 -0.33 27.16
CA GLY A 448 2.67 0.51 27.19
C GLY A 448 2.07 0.79 25.81
N LYS A 449 2.36 -0.05 24.81
CA LYS A 449 1.82 0.05 23.45
C LYS A 449 0.83 -1.07 23.15
N ASN A 450 -0.27 -0.73 22.50
CA ASN A 450 -1.34 -1.68 22.22
C ASN A 450 -1.36 -2.09 20.75
N THR A 451 -1.76 -3.33 20.50
CA THR A 451 -2.02 -3.86 19.16
C THR A 451 -3.49 -4.25 19.05
N TYR A 452 -4.19 -3.77 18.04
CA TYR A 452 -5.59 -4.10 17.76
C TYR A 452 -5.68 -4.86 16.44
N ALA A 453 -6.37 -6.00 16.43
CA ALA A 453 -6.57 -6.83 15.24
C ALA A 453 -8.01 -6.74 14.73
N TYR A 454 -8.22 -6.65 13.41
CA TYR A 454 -9.55 -6.77 12.80
C TYR A 454 -9.58 -7.75 11.62
N GLU A 455 -10.78 -8.23 11.30
CA GLU A 455 -11.10 -8.90 10.04
C GLU A 455 -12.35 -8.28 9.43
N LEU A 456 -12.25 -7.75 8.21
CA LEU A 456 -13.41 -7.24 7.48
C LEU A 456 -14.19 -8.40 6.86
N LYS A 457 -15.46 -8.56 7.25
CA LYS A 457 -16.36 -9.62 6.75
C LYS A 457 -17.64 -9.05 6.12
N HIS A 458 -17.62 -7.79 5.69
CA HIS A 458 -18.74 -7.15 4.98
C HIS A 458 -18.29 -6.73 3.59
N LYS A 459 -18.93 -7.30 2.57
CA LYS A 459 -18.76 -6.88 1.18
C LYS A 459 -19.48 -5.54 1.00
N GLY A 460 -18.76 -4.54 0.52
CA GLY A 460 -19.36 -3.26 0.13
C GLY A 460 -20.05 -3.35 -1.24
N ASP A 461 -20.30 -2.20 -1.86
CA ASP A 461 -21.07 -2.16 -3.11
C ASP A 461 -20.26 -2.64 -4.33
N ALA A 462 -18.95 -2.36 -4.33
CA ALA A 462 -18.00 -2.81 -5.33
C ALA A 462 -16.58 -2.74 -4.75
N ASP A 463 -15.70 -3.62 -5.21
CA ASP A 463 -14.27 -3.56 -4.93
C ASP A 463 -13.45 -3.85 -6.21
N LEU A 464 -12.11 -3.82 -6.10
CA LEU A 464 -11.21 -4.09 -7.22
C LEU A 464 -11.44 -5.47 -7.87
N GLY A 465 -11.78 -6.48 -7.07
CA GLY A 465 -12.05 -7.83 -7.58
C GLY A 465 -13.28 -7.87 -8.48
N ASP A 466 -14.28 -7.04 -8.23
CA ASP A 466 -15.47 -6.93 -9.08
C ASP A 466 -15.18 -6.28 -10.44
N LEU A 467 -14.09 -5.50 -10.58
CA LEU A 467 -13.66 -4.93 -11.86
C LEU A 467 -12.84 -5.90 -12.71
N VAL A 468 -12.02 -6.76 -12.10
CA VAL A 468 -11.10 -7.65 -12.81
C VAL A 468 -11.82 -8.81 -13.50
N ALA A 469 -12.83 -9.39 -12.85
CA ALA A 469 -13.60 -10.50 -13.39
C ALA A 469 -15.10 -10.38 -13.03
N PRO A 470 -15.82 -9.39 -13.59
CA PRO A 470 -17.20 -9.09 -13.20
C PRO A 470 -18.20 -10.21 -13.51
N HIS A 471 -17.84 -11.14 -14.39
CA HIS A 471 -18.68 -12.28 -14.76
C HIS A 471 -18.63 -13.43 -13.73
N LEU A 472 -17.62 -13.43 -12.84
CA LEU A 472 -17.48 -14.44 -11.79
C LEU A 472 -18.32 -14.00 -10.59
N GLY A 473 -19.51 -14.58 -10.46
CA GLY A 473 -20.53 -14.24 -9.45
C GLY A 473 -20.17 -14.63 -8.01
N ARG A 474 -18.95 -14.34 -7.55
CA ARG A 474 -18.46 -14.61 -6.19
C ARG A 474 -18.50 -13.35 -5.34
N GLU A 475 -19.19 -13.43 -4.21
CA GLU A 475 -19.32 -12.36 -3.22
C GLU A 475 -18.15 -12.33 -2.23
N TYR A 476 -16.94 -12.18 -2.76
CA TYR A 476 -15.75 -12.04 -1.93
C TYR A 476 -15.66 -10.66 -1.27
N VAL A 477 -15.13 -10.62 -0.05
CA VAL A 477 -14.54 -9.41 0.55
C VAL A 477 -13.07 -9.40 0.16
N ASN A 478 -12.77 -8.85 -1.03
CA ASN A 478 -11.46 -8.98 -1.66
C ASN A 478 -10.36 -8.17 -0.94
N HIS A 479 -9.11 -8.43 -1.31
CA HIS A 479 -7.98 -7.55 -0.97
C HIS A 479 -8.26 -6.08 -1.31
N GLY A 480 -8.01 -5.18 -0.36
CA GLY A 480 -8.30 -3.74 -0.47
C GLY A 480 -9.77 -3.32 -0.31
N ALA A 481 -10.69 -4.24 0.00
CA ALA A 481 -12.11 -3.92 0.18
C ALA A 481 -12.43 -3.01 1.38
N ASP A 482 -11.49 -2.78 2.29
CA ASP A 482 -11.64 -1.85 3.41
C ASP A 482 -11.42 -0.38 3.00
N LEU A 483 -10.68 -0.12 1.92
CA LEU A 483 -10.37 1.23 1.42
C LEU A 483 -11.63 2.02 1.03
N ILE A 484 -12.65 1.35 0.49
CA ILE A 484 -13.91 2.00 0.09
C ILE A 484 -14.68 2.54 1.29
N TYR A 485 -14.38 2.15 2.53
CA TYR A 485 -15.01 2.74 3.73
C TYR A 485 -14.26 3.97 4.23
N LEU A 486 -13.00 4.16 3.85
CA LEU A 486 -12.15 5.27 4.29
C LEU A 486 -12.02 6.37 3.23
N PHE A 487 -12.09 6.00 1.95
CA PHE A 487 -11.91 6.92 0.83
C PHE A 487 -13.10 6.86 -0.11
N LYS A 488 -13.33 7.96 -0.82
CA LYS A 488 -14.02 7.87 -2.11
C LYS A 488 -13.00 7.34 -3.12
N MET A 489 -12.97 6.03 -3.27
CA MET A 489 -11.95 5.34 -4.07
C MET A 489 -12.31 5.41 -5.56
N MET A 490 -11.34 5.74 -6.43
CA MET A 490 -11.46 5.73 -7.90
C MET A 490 -12.88 6.06 -8.41
N PRO A 491 -13.35 7.30 -8.24
CA PRO A 491 -14.76 7.67 -8.42
C PRO A 491 -15.26 7.53 -9.87
N ASP A 492 -14.34 7.42 -10.83
CA ASP A 492 -14.65 7.14 -12.24
C ASP A 492 -14.99 5.65 -12.46
N LEU A 493 -14.65 4.77 -11.51
CA LEU A 493 -14.82 3.32 -11.56
C LEU A 493 -15.81 2.80 -10.51
N PHE A 494 -15.83 3.38 -9.31
CA PHE A 494 -16.70 2.98 -8.22
C PHE A 494 -17.79 4.03 -7.96
N ASN A 495 -19.04 3.62 -8.17
CA ASN A 495 -20.20 4.42 -7.82
C ASN A 495 -20.59 4.19 -6.36
N GLU A 496 -20.78 5.28 -5.62
CA GLU A 496 -21.32 5.23 -4.27
C GLU A 496 -22.82 4.88 -4.33
N THR A 497 -23.26 3.91 -3.53
CA THR A 497 -24.68 3.58 -3.43
C THR A 497 -25.31 4.10 -2.12
N SER A 498 -26.64 4.01 -2.06
CA SER A 498 -27.42 4.35 -0.87
C SER A 498 -27.58 3.18 0.12
N ASN A 499 -26.76 2.13 0.01
CA ASN A 499 -26.82 0.95 0.87
C ASN A 499 -26.66 1.32 2.36
N PRO A 500 -27.70 1.14 3.20
CA PRO A 500 -27.67 1.57 4.60
C PRO A 500 -26.67 0.78 5.46
N GLU A 501 -26.47 -0.51 5.17
CA GLU A 501 -25.52 -1.35 5.93
C GLU A 501 -24.08 -0.92 5.69
N LYS A 502 -23.73 -0.71 4.42
CA LYS A 502 -22.43 -0.17 4.02
C LYS A 502 -22.19 1.21 4.63
N GLN A 503 -23.17 2.11 4.59
CA GLN A 503 -23.06 3.45 5.19
C GLN A 503 -22.89 3.40 6.71
N LYS A 504 -23.57 2.46 7.39
CA LYS A 504 -23.40 2.22 8.82
C LYS A 504 -21.98 1.77 9.14
N LEU A 505 -21.45 0.78 8.41
CA LEU A 505 -20.08 0.32 8.59
C LEU A 505 -19.05 1.40 8.23
N GLU A 506 -19.29 2.19 7.17
CA GLU A 506 -18.46 3.33 6.79
C GLU A 506 -18.31 4.31 7.95
N SER A 507 -19.41 4.72 8.59
CA SER A 507 -19.33 5.61 9.75
C SER A 507 -18.53 4.99 10.91
N ILE A 508 -18.77 3.70 11.21
CA ILE A 508 -18.04 2.99 12.26
C ILE A 508 -16.54 2.96 11.97
N MET A 509 -16.13 2.62 10.75
CA MET A 509 -14.72 2.55 10.37
C MET A 509 -14.05 3.93 10.41
N LEU A 510 -14.73 4.98 9.96
CA LEU A 510 -14.23 6.35 10.09
C LEU A 510 -13.99 6.71 11.57
N ASP A 511 -14.92 6.35 12.46
CA ASP A 511 -14.77 6.58 13.91
C ASP A 511 -13.61 5.78 14.49
N LEU A 512 -13.49 4.49 14.17
CA LEU A 512 -12.42 3.62 14.68
C LEU A 512 -11.02 4.11 14.26
N TRP A 513 -10.82 4.44 12.98
CA TRP A 513 -9.53 4.91 12.46
C TRP A 513 -9.15 6.27 13.04
N THR A 514 -10.10 7.20 13.14
CA THR A 514 -9.82 8.55 13.64
C THR A 514 -9.70 8.60 15.16
N ASN A 515 -10.45 7.78 15.90
CA ASN A 515 -10.25 7.57 17.33
C ASN A 515 -8.86 7.00 17.62
N PHE A 516 -8.43 5.99 16.85
CA PHE A 516 -7.10 5.45 16.99
C PHE A 516 -6.02 6.50 16.73
N ALA A 517 -6.14 7.30 15.66
CA ALA A 517 -5.20 8.39 15.39
C ALA A 517 -5.18 9.46 16.50
N THR A 518 -6.32 9.67 17.17
CA THR A 518 -6.46 10.69 18.23
C THR A 518 -5.96 10.21 19.59
N HIS A 519 -6.20 8.95 19.92
CA HIS A 519 -6.09 8.40 21.28
C HIS A 519 -5.16 7.19 21.42
N GLY A 520 -4.69 6.59 20.32
CA GLY A 520 -4.04 5.27 20.33
C GLY A 520 -4.99 4.12 20.72
N ASN A 521 -6.30 4.39 20.78
CA ASN A 521 -7.35 3.45 21.12
C ASN A 521 -8.54 3.67 20.16
N PRO A 522 -9.00 2.65 19.40
CA PRO A 522 -10.10 2.78 18.45
C PRO A 522 -11.47 2.99 19.13
N THR A 523 -11.63 2.52 20.37
CA THR A 523 -12.83 2.68 21.19
C THR A 523 -12.44 3.30 22.54
N PRO A 524 -12.05 4.59 22.57
CA PRO A 524 -11.58 5.27 23.77
C PRO A 524 -12.70 5.44 24.81
N ASP A 525 -13.95 5.41 24.36
CA ASP A 525 -15.16 5.41 25.17
C ASP A 525 -16.19 4.39 24.62
N ARG A 526 -17.42 4.43 25.15
CA ARG A 526 -18.53 3.54 24.76
C ARG A 526 -19.48 4.12 23.72
N SER A 527 -19.12 5.22 23.04
CA SER A 527 -19.99 5.89 22.06
C SER A 527 -20.40 4.98 20.89
N LEU A 528 -19.52 4.06 20.49
CA LEU A 528 -19.78 3.07 19.43
C LEU A 528 -20.61 1.86 19.88
N GLY A 529 -20.96 1.76 21.17
CA GLY A 529 -21.78 0.66 21.73
C GLY A 529 -21.03 -0.65 21.96
N PHE A 530 -19.74 -0.72 21.65
CA PHE A 530 -18.86 -1.86 21.93
C PHE A 530 -17.45 -1.37 22.35
N THR A 531 -16.62 -2.30 22.82
CA THR A 531 -15.21 -2.04 23.13
C THR A 531 -14.35 -2.99 22.30
N TRP A 532 -13.41 -2.44 21.55
CA TRP A 532 -12.40 -3.22 20.83
C TRP A 532 -11.23 -3.47 21.77
N MET A 533 -11.10 -4.70 22.23
CA MET A 533 -10.01 -5.09 23.13
C MET A 533 -8.70 -5.25 22.36
N PRO A 534 -7.56 -4.78 22.89
CA PRO A 534 -6.27 -5.04 22.27
C PRO A 534 -5.92 -6.53 22.38
N VAL A 535 -5.13 -7.00 21.43
CA VAL A 535 -4.52 -8.32 21.40
C VAL A 535 -3.59 -8.48 22.60
N SER A 536 -3.49 -9.72 23.11
CA SER A 536 -2.53 -10.08 24.14
C SER A 536 -1.64 -11.24 23.68
N PRO A 537 -0.48 -11.47 24.31
CA PRO A 537 0.33 -12.66 24.03
C PRO A 537 -0.38 -14.01 24.24
N LYS A 538 -1.57 -14.02 24.85
CA LYS A 538 -2.37 -15.23 25.12
C LYS A 538 -3.59 -15.38 24.21
N SER A 539 -3.97 -14.33 23.47
CA SER A 539 -5.17 -14.31 22.64
C SER A 539 -5.00 -13.30 21.52
N THR A 540 -5.19 -13.77 20.30
CA THR A 540 -5.25 -12.99 19.05
C THR A 540 -6.70 -12.75 18.63
N ASP A 541 -7.59 -12.57 19.61
CA ASP A 541 -8.97 -12.18 19.36
C ASP A 541 -8.98 -10.86 18.57
N HIS A 542 -9.90 -10.75 17.63
CA HIS A 542 -9.95 -9.63 16.70
C HIS A 542 -11.37 -9.11 16.56
N LEU A 543 -11.50 -7.85 16.14
CA LEU A 543 -12.79 -7.26 15.83
C LEU A 543 -13.23 -7.71 14.43
N VAL A 544 -14.37 -8.36 14.33
CA VAL A 544 -15.04 -8.59 13.05
C VAL A 544 -15.76 -7.30 12.65
N LEU A 545 -15.34 -6.71 11.53
CA LEU A 545 -15.96 -5.52 10.96
C LEU A 545 -17.13 -5.92 10.06
N LYS A 546 -18.33 -5.58 10.54
CA LYS A 546 -19.64 -5.69 9.91
C LYS A 546 -20.51 -4.51 10.38
N PRO A 547 -21.68 -4.24 9.78
CA PRO A 547 -22.61 -3.22 10.28
C PRO A 547 -22.97 -3.38 11.76
N GLU A 548 -22.80 -4.58 12.32
CA GLU A 548 -22.82 -4.87 13.75
C GLU A 548 -21.48 -5.54 14.14
N PRO A 549 -20.48 -4.75 14.57
CA PRO A 549 -19.17 -5.28 14.93
C PRO A 549 -19.21 -6.13 16.21
N TYR A 550 -18.35 -7.15 16.28
CA TYR A 550 -18.19 -7.98 17.47
C TYR A 550 -16.76 -8.53 17.58
N MET A 551 -16.31 -8.80 18.80
CA MET A 551 -15.04 -9.51 19.02
C MET A 551 -15.22 -10.99 18.72
N GLU A 552 -14.36 -11.55 17.87
CA GLU A 552 -14.31 -12.98 17.55
C GLU A 552 -13.05 -13.59 18.15
N ALA A 553 -13.21 -14.75 18.79
CA ALA A 553 -12.10 -15.54 19.28
C ALA A 553 -11.26 -16.06 18.10
N ASP A 554 -9.96 -16.21 18.31
CA ASP A 554 -9.08 -16.76 17.28
C ASP A 554 -9.52 -18.16 16.80
N THR A 555 -9.71 -18.28 15.48
CA THR A 555 -10.06 -19.54 14.80
C THR A 555 -8.96 -20.06 13.88
N ARG A 556 -7.85 -19.33 13.71
CA ARG A 556 -6.78 -19.67 12.75
C ARG A 556 -5.59 -20.41 13.36
N CYS A 557 -5.66 -20.82 14.63
CA CYS A 557 -4.53 -21.45 15.34
C CYS A 557 -3.98 -22.72 14.64
N GLN A 558 -4.83 -23.56 14.04
CA GLN A 558 -4.37 -24.77 13.33
C GLN A 558 -3.69 -24.42 12.01
N ARG A 559 -4.20 -23.41 11.27
CA ARG A 559 -3.53 -22.88 10.08
C ARG A 559 -2.15 -22.36 10.45
N ARG A 560 -2.02 -21.56 11.52
CA ARG A 560 -0.70 -21.07 12.00
C ARG A 560 0.26 -22.19 12.37
N LYS A 561 -0.22 -23.27 13.00
CA LYS A 561 0.63 -24.45 13.27
C LYS A 561 1.15 -25.11 12.00
N PHE A 562 0.28 -25.30 11.00
CA PHE A 562 0.69 -25.82 9.70
C PHE A 562 1.71 -24.90 9.03
N PHE A 563 1.38 -23.62 8.84
CA PHE A 563 2.25 -22.68 8.16
C PHE A 563 3.59 -22.49 8.86
N SER A 564 3.61 -22.40 10.20
CA SER A 564 4.87 -22.23 10.96
C SER A 564 5.77 -23.47 10.97
N SER A 565 5.26 -24.62 10.52
CA SER A 565 6.06 -25.86 10.37
C SER A 565 6.79 -25.95 9.02
N LEU A 566 6.41 -25.13 8.04
CA LEU A 566 6.97 -25.17 6.69
C LEU A 566 8.41 -24.65 6.68
N ASN A 567 9.30 -25.35 5.99
CA ASN A 567 10.74 -25.07 6.02
C ASN A 567 11.16 -24.03 4.96
N PHE A 568 10.81 -22.77 5.18
CA PHE A 568 11.24 -21.64 4.34
C PHE A 568 11.78 -20.47 5.17
N ARG A 569 12.46 -19.52 4.51
CA ARG A 569 13.29 -18.49 5.16
C ARG A 569 12.60 -17.79 6.34
N MET A 570 11.40 -17.23 6.13
CA MET A 570 10.65 -16.53 7.19
C MET A 570 10.52 -17.38 8.46
N ASN A 571 10.09 -18.63 8.32
CA ASN A 571 9.90 -19.52 9.46
C ASN A 571 11.22 -19.97 10.09
N GLN A 572 12.28 -20.13 9.32
CA GLN A 572 13.61 -20.45 9.85
C GLN A 572 14.10 -19.34 10.80
N ASP A 573 13.77 -18.08 10.50
CA ASP A 573 14.14 -16.95 11.34
C ASP A 573 13.16 -16.70 12.50
N LEU A 574 11.85 -16.83 12.28
CA LEU A 574 10.81 -16.62 13.31
C LEU A 574 10.69 -17.78 14.30
N PHE A 575 10.77 -19.01 13.80
CA PHE A 575 10.42 -20.24 14.52
C PHE A 575 11.45 -21.36 14.31
N PRO A 576 12.76 -21.12 14.57
CA PRO A 576 13.80 -22.09 14.29
C PRO A 576 13.53 -23.47 14.94
N ASP A 577 12.94 -23.49 16.13
CA ASP A 577 12.63 -24.71 16.89
C ASP A 577 11.43 -25.51 16.34
N ARG A 578 10.67 -24.96 15.39
CA ARG A 578 9.49 -25.63 14.79
C ARG A 578 9.80 -26.29 13.44
N ILE A 579 10.97 -26.03 12.88
CA ILE A 579 11.39 -26.54 11.57
C ILE A 579 11.68 -28.04 11.66
N GLY A 580 11.04 -28.83 10.79
CA GLY A 580 11.30 -30.27 10.68
C GLY A 580 10.61 -31.15 11.74
N ALA A 581 9.84 -30.56 12.67
CA ALA A 581 8.99 -31.28 13.63
C ALA A 581 7.71 -31.85 12.98
N GLY A 582 7.79 -32.28 11.71
CA GLY A 582 6.70 -32.34 10.73
C GLY A 582 5.36 -32.83 11.28
N PRO A 583 4.23 -32.19 10.90
CA PRO A 583 2.92 -32.70 11.27
C PRO A 583 2.75 -34.11 10.71
N THR A 584 2.17 -35.02 11.50
CA THR A 584 1.68 -36.30 10.99
C THR A 584 0.61 -36.01 9.95
N TRP A 585 0.97 -36.23 8.69
CA TRP A 585 0.20 -35.92 7.50
C TRP A 585 -1.18 -36.59 7.50
N LYS A 586 -2.24 -35.77 7.46
CA LYS A 586 -3.55 -36.13 6.89
C LYS A 586 -4.07 -34.93 6.09
N PRO A 587 -4.60 -35.14 4.88
CA PRO A 587 -5.34 -34.10 4.17
C PRO A 587 -6.46 -33.58 5.06
N TRP A 588 -6.45 -32.28 5.37
CA TRP A 588 -7.43 -31.66 6.25
C TRP A 588 -8.75 -31.47 5.51
N ARG A 589 -9.88 -31.74 6.15
CA ARG A 589 -11.18 -31.29 5.64
C ARG A 589 -11.45 -29.90 6.22
N ILE A 590 -12.09 -29.02 5.46
CA ILE A 590 -12.49 -27.65 5.87
C ILE A 590 -13.18 -27.60 7.25
N GLN A 591 -13.82 -28.70 7.67
CA GLN A 591 -14.51 -28.82 8.97
C GLN A 591 -13.57 -28.98 10.18
N ASP A 592 -12.30 -29.37 9.97
CA ASP A 592 -11.31 -29.60 11.04
C ASP A 592 -10.66 -28.29 11.54
N LEU A 593 -10.96 -27.16 10.88
CA LEU A 593 -10.33 -25.85 11.09
C LEU A 593 -11.01 -24.96 12.15
N LYS A 594 -12.13 -25.39 12.76
CA LYS A 594 -12.97 -24.51 13.60
C LYS A 594 -12.77 -24.64 15.11
N LYS A 595 -11.75 -25.35 15.58
CA LYS A 595 -11.50 -25.50 17.03
C LYS A 595 -10.04 -25.26 17.42
N CYS A 596 -9.85 -24.08 18.01
CA CYS A 596 -8.97 -23.87 19.14
C CYS A 596 -9.80 -24.17 20.42
#